data_AF-A0AAI8QHW2-F1
#
_entry.id   AF-A0AAI8QHW2-F1
#
_cell.length_a   1.000
_cell.length_b   1.000
_cell.length_c   1.000
_cell.angle_alpha   90.00
_cell.angle_beta   90.00
_cell.angle_gamma   90.00
#
_symmetry.space_group_name_H-M   'P 1'
#
loop_
_entity.id
_entity.type
_entity.pdbx_description
1 polymer ?
#
loop_
_entity_poly.entity_id
_entity_poly.type
_entity_poly.pdbx_seq_one_letter_code
_entity_poly.pdbx_strand_id
1 'polypeptide(L)' 'MNGLFGINGLTGYFVAVVLLLSVVGVLGTCAVLTQKEVATSYYKIEDASAIKQISTDNAKHHTTAQ' A
#
# COMPACT_ATOMS: atom_id res chain seq x y z
N MET A 1 25.05 35.91 19.64
CA MET A 1 24.22 34.75 19.24
C MET A 1 25.11 33.78 18.47
N ASN A 2 25.69 32.79 19.15
CA ASN A 2 26.59 31.82 18.53
C ASN A 2 25.79 30.70 17.86
N GLY A 3 25.47 30.88 16.58
CA GLY A 3 25.65 29.83 15.59
C GLY A 3 24.83 28.54 15.67
N LEU A 4 23.63 28.53 16.27
CA LEU A 4 22.73 27.36 16.17
C LEU A 4 22.44 26.97 14.70
N PHE A 5 22.66 27.90 13.76
CA PHE A 5 22.61 27.70 12.31
C PHE A 5 23.81 28.33 11.58
N GLY A 6 25.05 27.98 11.95
CA GLY A 6 26.21 28.21 11.06
C GLY A 6 26.17 27.31 9.81
N ILE A 7 27.16 27.41 8.89
CA ILE A 7 27.27 26.51 7.72
C ILE A 7 27.09 25.04 8.10
N ASN A 8 27.66 24.61 9.22
CA ASN A 8 27.52 23.24 9.74
C ASN A 8 26.07 22.86 10.09
N GLY A 9 25.26 23.79 10.60
CA GLY A 9 23.84 23.57 10.87
C GLY A 9 23.00 23.49 9.60
N LEU A 10 23.31 24.32 8.60
CA LEU A 10 22.63 24.29 7.30
C LEU A 10 22.95 23.01 6.51
N THR A 11 24.21 22.57 6.51
CA THR A 11 24.61 21.30 5.91
C THR A 11 23.95 20.11 6.61
N GLY A 12 23.90 20.10 7.95
CA GLY A 12 23.21 19.07 8.71
C GLY A 12 21.71 18.98 8.39
N TYR A 13 21.06 20.12 8.19
CA TYR A 13 19.66 20.18 7.75
C TYR A 13 19.47 19.49 6.38
N PHE A 14 20.27 19.82 5.37
CA PHE A 14 20.14 19.20 4.06
C PHE A 14 20.39 17.69 4.08
N VAL A 15 21.38 17.24 4.86
CA VAL A 15 21.64 15.81 5.05
C VAL A 15 20.42 15.11 5.67
N ALA A 16 19.82 15.70 6.71
CA ALA A 16 18.64 15.14 7.35
C ALA A 16 17.43 15.08 6.40
N VAL A 17 17.21 16.12 5.59
CA VAL A 17 16.12 16.15 4.60
C VAL A 17 16.32 15.07 3.53
N VAL A 18 17.52 14.95 2.97
CA VAL A 18 17.82 13.92 1.97
C VAL A 18 17.63 12.52 2.56
N LEU A 19 18.10 12.29 3.78
CA LEU A 19 17.92 11.01 4.47
C LEU A 19 16.44 10.69 4.69
N LEU A 20 15.66 11.66 5.19
CA LEU A 20 14.22 11.47 5.40
C LEU A 20 13.49 11.18 4.08
N LEU A 21 13.75 11.96 3.02
CA LEU A 21 13.13 11.73 1.71
C LEU A 21 13.55 10.41 1.08
N SER A 22 14.79 9.96 1.29
CA SER A 22 15.25 8.65 0.80
C SER A 22 14.48 7.51 1.47
N VAL A 23 14.27 7.56 2.79
CA VAL A 23 13.51 6.57 3.53
C VAL A 23 12.05 6.56 3.06
N VAL A 24 11.43 7.74 2.94
CA VAL A 24 10.06 7.87 2.45
C VAL A 24 9.92 7.34 1.02
N GLY A 25 10.86 7.67 0.13
CA GLY A 25 10.84 7.22 -1.27
C GLY A 25 10.96 5.70 -1.40
N VAL A 26 11.85 5.07 -0.63
CA VAL A 26 12.03 3.61 -0.63
C VAL A 26 10.78 2.93 -0.08
N LEU A 27 10.31 3.32 1.11
CA LEU A 27 9.14 2.69 1.73
C LEU A 27 7.87 2.90 0.91
N GLY A 28 7.67 4.10 0.34
CA GLY A 28 6.54 4.39 -0.54
C GLY A 28 6.57 3.53 -1.81
N THR A 29 7.74 3.33 -2.41
CA THR A 29 7.89 2.47 -3.59
C THR A 29 7.56 1.01 -3.26
N CYS A 30 8.08 0.48 -2.16
CA CYS A 30 7.74 -0.87 -1.70
C CYS A 30 6.24 -1.03 -1.47
N ALA A 31 5.60 -0.06 -0.81
CA ALA A 31 4.16 -0.09 -0.56
C ALA A 31 3.34 -0.13 -1.85
N VAL A 32 3.68 0.69 -2.85
CA VAL A 32 2.98 0.71 -4.15
C VAL A 32 3.14 -0.62 -4.88
N LEU A 33 4.35 -1.19 -4.87
CA LEU A 33 4.60 -2.49 -5.52
C LEU A 33 3.81 -3.61 -4.85
N THR A 34 3.80 -3.69 -3.51
CA THR A 34 3.01 -4.68 -2.78
C THR A 34 1.51 -4.50 -3.01
N GLN A 35 1.01 -3.25 -2.98
CA GLN A 35 -0.40 -2.97 -3.25
C GLN A 35 -0.79 -3.40 -4.66
N LYS A 36 0.06 -3.16 -5.67
CA LYS A 36 -0.15 -3.61 -7.04
C LYS A 36 -0.22 -5.14 -7.13
N GLU A 37 0.72 -5.84 -6.51
CA GLU A 37 0.77 -7.31 -6.51
C GLU A 37 -0.51 -7.91 -5.94
N VAL A 38 -0.92 -7.46 -4.74
CA VAL A 38 -2.12 -7.97 -4.06
C VAL A 38 -3.40 -7.56 -4.79
N ALA A 39 -3.50 -6.34 -5.32
CA ALA A 39 -4.67 -5.91 -6.09
C ALA A 39 -4.91 -6.75 -7.35
N THR A 40 -3.84 -7.29 -7.94
CA THR A 40 -3.92 -8.19 -9.11
C THR A 40 -4.01 -9.66 -8.75
N SER A 41 -3.80 -10.03 -7.48
CA SER A 41 -3.87 -11.39 -6.98
C SER A 41 -5.30 -11.72 -6.51
N TYR A 42 -6.22 -11.85 -7.45
CA TYR A 42 -7.59 -12.29 -7.15
C TYR A 42 -7.63 -13.77 -6.77
N TYR A 43 -8.53 -14.12 -5.85
CA TYR A 43 -8.83 -15.52 -5.55
C TYR A 43 -9.36 -16.21 -6.82
N LYS A 44 -8.68 -17.28 -7.23
CA LYS A 44 -9.19 -18.16 -8.29
C LYS A 44 -10.14 -19.17 -7.68
N ILE A 45 -11.33 -19.28 -8.27
CA ILE A 45 -12.23 -20.39 -7.99
C ILE A 45 -11.73 -21.58 -8.81
N GLU A 46 -10.98 -22.48 -8.18
CA GLU A 46 -10.46 -23.68 -8.85
C GLU A 46 -11.56 -24.72 -9.11
N ASP A 47 -12.50 -24.85 -8.18
CA ASP A 47 -13.70 -25.69 -8.33
C ASP A 47 -14.94 -24.94 -7.83
N ALA A 48 -15.74 -24.43 -8.75
CA ALA A 48 -16.99 -23.76 -8.45
C ALA A 48 -18.02 -24.70 -7.82
N SER A 49 -17.93 -26.01 -8.08
CA SER A 49 -18.84 -27.03 -7.55
C SER A 49 -18.58 -27.32 -6.07
N ALA A 50 -17.37 -27.02 -5.58
CA ALA A 50 -17.01 -27.14 -4.17
C ALA A 50 -17.56 -25.97 -3.32
N ILE A 51 -18.01 -24.88 -3.94
CA ILE A 51 -18.60 -23.74 -3.24
C ILE A 51 -20.02 -24.13 -2.79
N LYS A 52 -20.14 -24.53 -1.53
CA LYS A 52 -21.43 -24.90 -0.94
C LYS A 52 -22.32 -23.66 -0.79
N GLN A 53 -23.47 -23.66 -1.46
CA GLN A 53 -24.54 -22.70 -1.19
C GLN A 53 -25.29 -23.13 0.07
N ILE A 54 -24.88 -22.57 1.22
CA ILE A 54 -25.38 -22.98 2.56
C ILE A 54 -26.80 -22.49 2.83
N SER A 55 -27.23 -21.41 2.16
CA SER A 55 -28.56 -20.81 2.34
C SER A 55 -29.17 -20.37 1.03
N THR A 56 -30.44 -20.73 0.83
CA THR A 56 -31.27 -20.30 -0.31
C THR A 56 -31.63 -18.81 -0.24
N ASP A 57 -31.59 -18.20 0.95
CA ASP A 57 -31.83 -16.76 1.13
C ASP A 57 -30.76 -15.89 0.46
N ASN A 58 -29.55 -16.42 0.26
CA ASN A 58 -28.46 -15.70 -0.41
C ASN A 58 -28.81 -15.29 -1.85
N ALA A 59 -29.73 -16.01 -2.51
CA ALA A 59 -30.22 -15.66 -3.84
C ALA A 59 -30.89 -14.27 -3.89
N LYS A 60 -31.44 -13.80 -2.76
CA LYS A 60 -32.09 -12.48 -2.65
C LYS A 60 -31.09 -11.32 -2.69
N HIS A 61 -29.80 -11.58 -2.50
CA HIS A 61 -28.73 -10.58 -2.47
C HIS A 61 -27.88 -10.57 -3.74
N HIS A 62 -28.20 -11.42 -4.72
CA HIS A 62 -27.51 -11.44 -6.00
C HIS A 62 -28.05 -10.31 -6.88
N THR A 63 -27.32 -9.18 -6.94
CA THR A 63 -27.58 -8.16 -7.98
C THR A 63 -26.86 -8.60 -9.25
N THR A 64 -27.63 -8.99 -10.28
CA THR A 64 -27.06 -9.18 -11.61
C THR A 64 -26.69 -7.80 -12.13
N ALA A 65 -25.39 -7.49 -12.23
CA ALA A 65 -24.94 -6.34 -12.99
C ALA A 65 -25.38 -6.54 -14.45
N GLN A 66 -26.32 -5.70 -14.90
CA GLN A 66 -26.74 -5.60 -16.31
C GLN A 66 -25.64 -4.94 -17.15
#